data_AF-A0A5A7NN86-F1
#
_entry.id   AF-A0A5A7NN86-F1
#
_cell.length_a   1.000
_cell.length_b   1.000
_cell.length_c   1.000
_cell.angle_alpha   90.00
_cell.angle_beta   90.00
_cell.angle_gamma   90.00
#
_symmetry.space_group_name_H-M   'P 1'
#
loop_
_entity.id
_entity.type
_entity.pdbx_description
1 polymer ?
#
loop_
_entity_poly.entity_id
_entity_poly.type
_entity_poly.pdbx_seq_one_letter_code
_entity_poly.pdbx_strand_id
1 'polypeptide(L)'
;MPVPYSKLLRHILLVDVAEGQHKLRVRLMGTRLVNCFDRDLTGQILQNTGSDPLGSVLAGYCRSALQERHPVAFGPMQCHMQDNDVLIHETLALPLSADMMRINMILMGISSQPRSAIGPLAG
;
A
#
# COMPACT_ATOMS: atom_id res chain seq x y z
N MET A 1 8.48 -24.04 7.56
CA MET A 1 7.83 -24.34 6.27
C MET A 1 7.65 -23.02 5.52
N PRO A 2 8.00 -22.90 4.23
CA PRO A 2 7.80 -21.66 3.49
C PRO A 2 6.32 -21.28 3.45
N VAL A 3 6.02 -19.98 3.57
CA VAL A 3 4.64 -19.49 3.48
C VAL A 3 4.16 -19.64 2.03
N PRO A 4 2.98 -20.25 1.78
CA PRO A 4 2.45 -20.36 0.42
C PRO A 4 2.30 -18.99 -0.24
N TYR A 5 2.71 -18.86 -1.50
CA TYR A 5 2.60 -17.59 -2.24
C TYR A 5 1.18 -17.05 -2.27
N SER A 6 0.15 -17.90 -2.36
CA SER A 6 -1.25 -17.48 -2.31
C SER A 6 -1.62 -16.74 -1.00
N LYS A 7 -0.96 -17.06 0.11
CA LYS A 7 -1.14 -16.35 1.38
C LYS A 7 -0.39 -15.04 1.44
N LEU A 8 0.71 -14.89 0.70
CA LEU A 8 1.51 -13.65 0.65
C LEU A 8 0.94 -12.65 -0.36
N LEU A 9 0.68 -13.10 -1.60
CA LEU A 9 0.27 -12.24 -2.73
C LEU A 9 -1.00 -11.44 -2.44
N ARG A 10 -1.92 -11.97 -1.62
CA ARG A 10 -3.15 -11.26 -1.23
C ARG A 10 -2.89 -9.99 -0.41
N HIS A 11 -1.70 -9.82 0.16
CA HIS A 11 -1.27 -8.66 0.96
C HIS A 11 -0.37 -7.69 0.17
N ILE A 12 -0.19 -7.91 -1.13
CA ILE A 12 0.76 -7.14 -1.93
C ILE A 12 0.06 -6.00 -2.67
N LEU A 13 0.71 -4.85 -2.74
CA LEU A 13 0.38 -3.75 -3.64
C LEU A 13 1.60 -3.48 -4.53
N LEU A 14 1.43 -3.51 -5.85
CA LEU A 14 2.47 -3.19 -6.81
C LEU A 14 2.08 -1.91 -7.55
N VAL A 15 2.96 -0.92 -7.53
CA VAL A 15 2.73 0.40 -8.14
C VAL A 15 3.79 0.66 -9.19
N ASP A 16 3.35 1.04 -10.38
CA ASP A 16 4.18 1.58 -11.43
C ASP A 16 4.50 3.05 -11.18
N VAL A 17 5.77 3.40 -11.28
CA VAL A 17 6.28 4.76 -11.17
C VAL A 17 6.55 5.26 -12.58
N ALA A 18 5.69 6.15 -13.07
CA ALA A 18 5.75 6.74 -14.38
C ALA A 18 6.03 8.25 -14.32
N GLU A 19 6.36 8.84 -15.48
CA GLU A 19 6.49 10.28 -15.70
C GLU A 19 7.28 11.01 -14.61
N GLY A 20 8.58 10.73 -14.52
CA GLY A 20 9.46 11.46 -13.61
C GLY A 20 9.08 11.31 -12.13
N GLN A 21 8.49 10.19 -11.74
CA GLN A 21 8.05 9.88 -10.36
C GLN A 21 6.78 10.60 -9.89
N HIS A 22 6.04 11.25 -10.80
CA HIS A 22 4.81 11.96 -10.45
C HIS A 22 3.54 11.13 -10.62
N LYS A 23 3.55 10.14 -11.53
CA LYS A 23 2.39 9.25 -11.75
C LYS A 23 2.62 7.90 -11.10
N LEU A 24 1.79 7.59 -10.11
CA LEU A 24 1.79 6.34 -9.36
C LEU A 24 0.58 5.51 -9.77
N ARG A 25 0.75 4.56 -10.69
CA ARG A 25 -0.35 3.72 -11.18
C ARG A 25 -0.32 2.36 -10.49
N VAL A 26 -1.42 1.97 -9.86
CA VAL A 26 -1.52 0.65 -9.24
C VAL A 26 -1.57 -0.41 -10.34
N ARG A 27 -0.57 -1.28 -10.36
CA ARG A 27 -0.49 -2.43 -11.29
C ARG A 27 -1.23 -3.65 -10.74
N LEU A 28 -1.14 -3.89 -9.43
CA LEU A 28 -1.76 -5.03 -8.77
C LEU A 28 -2.13 -4.63 -7.34
N MET A 29 -3.34 -4.97 -6.90
CA MET A 29 -3.75 -4.91 -5.51
C MET A 29 -4.20 -6.30 -5.05
N GLY A 30 -3.58 -6.80 -3.97
CA GLY A 30 -3.89 -8.11 -3.41
C GLY A 30 -5.31 -8.16 -2.84
N THR A 31 -5.98 -9.31 -2.99
CA THR A 31 -7.40 -9.46 -2.63
C THR A 31 -7.70 -9.22 -1.16
N ARG A 32 -6.75 -9.47 -0.25
CA ARG A 32 -6.94 -9.15 1.18
C ARG A 32 -6.94 -7.64 1.40
N LEU A 33 -6.14 -6.88 0.64
CA LEU A 33 -6.17 -5.42 0.67
C LEU A 33 -7.48 -4.90 0.11
N VAL A 34 -7.92 -5.42 -1.05
CA VAL A 34 -9.21 -5.05 -1.65
C VAL A 34 -10.35 -5.23 -0.65
N ASN A 35 -10.42 -6.40 -0.01
CA ASN A 35 -11.46 -6.69 0.99
C ASN A 35 -11.32 -5.86 2.27
N CYS A 36 -10.10 -5.45 2.65
CA CYS A 36 -9.88 -4.68 3.86
C CYS A 36 -10.24 -3.21 3.67
N PHE A 37 -9.89 -2.64 2.52
CA PHE A 37 -10.14 -1.24 2.18
C PHE A 37 -11.47 -1.04 1.44
N ASP A 38 -12.20 -2.13 1.16
CA ASP A 38 -13.41 -2.17 0.34
C ASP A 38 -13.26 -1.42 -1.00
N ARG A 39 -12.08 -1.54 -1.62
CA ARG A 39 -11.73 -0.80 -2.83
C ARG A 39 -10.65 -1.52 -3.63
N ASP A 40 -10.93 -1.73 -4.91
CA ASP A 40 -9.93 -2.20 -5.88
C ASP A 40 -9.38 -1.02 -6.67
N LEU A 41 -8.12 -0.69 -6.42
CA LEU A 41 -7.41 0.38 -7.11
C LEU A 41 -6.66 -0.09 -8.36
N THR A 42 -6.74 -1.38 -8.73
CA THR A 42 -5.99 -1.94 -9.87
C THR A 42 -6.28 -1.15 -11.15
N GLY A 43 -5.21 -0.72 -11.82
CA GLY A 43 -5.25 0.12 -13.02
C GLY A 43 -5.40 1.63 -12.75
N GLN A 44 -5.75 2.05 -11.53
CA GLN A 44 -5.99 3.44 -11.18
C GLN A 44 -4.69 4.18 -10.81
N ILE A 45 -4.71 5.50 -10.95
CA ILE A 45 -3.64 6.38 -10.47
C ILE A 45 -3.95 6.77 -9.03
N LEU A 46 -2.99 6.59 -8.12
CA LEU A 46 -3.10 7.07 -6.75
C LEU A 46 -3.20 8.60 -6.74
N GLN A 47 -4.31 9.11 -6.24
CA GLN A 47 -4.50 10.54 -6.05
C GLN A 47 -3.99 10.95 -4.67
N ASN A 48 -3.25 12.06 -4.62
CA ASN A 48 -2.83 12.68 -3.37
C ASN A 48 -3.71 13.92 -3.10
N THR A 49 -4.99 13.69 -2.89
CA THR A 49 -6.00 14.72 -2.66
C THR A 49 -6.77 14.41 -1.39
N GLY A 50 -7.21 15.44 -0.65
CA GLY A 50 -7.96 15.24 0.59
C GLY A 50 -9.28 14.49 0.44
N SER A 51 -9.80 14.38 -0.80
CA SER A 51 -10.98 13.59 -1.14
C SER A 51 -10.72 12.09 -1.31
N ASP A 52 -9.45 11.67 -1.39
CA ASP A 52 -9.06 10.25 -1.44
C ASP A 52 -8.03 9.93 -0.33
N PRO A 53 -8.50 9.67 0.91
CA PRO A 53 -7.61 9.40 2.04
C PRO A 53 -6.72 8.16 1.82
N LEU A 54 -7.28 7.08 1.26
CA LEU A 54 -6.52 5.86 0.98
C LEU A 54 -5.47 6.10 -0.10
N GLY A 55 -5.86 6.74 -1.21
CA GLY A 55 -4.94 7.10 -2.28
C GLY A 55 -3.79 7.96 -1.77
N SER A 56 -4.08 8.92 -0.90
CA SER A 56 -3.10 9.82 -0.30
C SER A 56 -2.12 9.08 0.61
N VAL A 57 -2.61 8.18 1.46
CA VAL A 57 -1.75 7.33 2.32
C VAL A 57 -0.81 6.47 1.48
N LEU A 58 -1.35 5.75 0.50
CA LEU A 58 -0.55 4.86 -0.36
C LEU A 58 0.45 5.65 -1.22
N ALA A 59 0.05 6.82 -1.73
CA ALA A 59 0.94 7.73 -2.44
C ALA A 59 2.06 8.25 -1.53
N GLY A 60 1.76 8.50 -0.25
CA GLY A 60 2.74 8.87 0.77
C GLY A 60 3.83 7.81 0.93
N TYR A 61 3.44 6.53 1.12
CA TYR A 61 4.40 5.42 1.20
C TYR A 61 5.28 5.32 -0.04
N CYS A 62 4.68 5.47 -1.22
CA CYS A 62 5.42 5.46 -2.49
C CYS A 62 6.44 6.60 -2.56
N ARG A 63 6.04 7.83 -2.18
CA ARG A 63 6.92 9.00 -2.20
C ARG A 63 8.08 8.86 -1.24
N SER A 64 7.84 8.36 -0.03
CA SER A 64 8.93 8.09 0.92
C SER A 64 9.93 7.08 0.36
N ALA A 65 9.47 5.95 -0.20
CA ALA A 65 10.37 4.97 -0.82
C ALA A 65 11.15 5.55 -2.03
N LEU A 66 10.54 6.46 -2.80
CA LEU A 66 11.21 7.14 -3.91
C LEU A 66 12.27 8.15 -3.45
N GLN A 67 12.00 8.86 -2.35
CA GLN A 67 12.93 9.83 -1.76
C GLN A 67 14.14 9.13 -1.16
N GLU A 68 13.89 8.11 -0.34
CA GLU A 68 14.94 7.38 0.37
C GLU A 68 15.75 6.45 -0.52
N ARG A 69 15.16 5.96 -1.61
CA ARG A 69 15.77 4.99 -2.56
C ARG A 69 16.27 3.70 -1.89
N HIS A 70 15.70 3.36 -0.74
CA HIS A 70 15.90 2.11 0.00
C HIS A 70 14.56 1.58 0.53
N PRO A 71 14.48 0.30 0.99
CA PRO A 71 13.31 -0.21 1.68
C PRO A 71 12.87 0.68 2.84
N VAL A 72 11.59 1.01 2.93
CA VAL A 72 11.01 1.83 4.02
C VAL A 72 9.87 1.06 4.68
N ALA A 73 9.87 1.03 6.01
CA ALA A 73 8.80 0.42 6.80
C ALA A 73 7.93 1.51 7.47
N PHE A 74 6.63 1.25 7.56
CA PHE A 74 5.63 2.12 8.19
C PHE A 74 4.74 1.32 9.13
N GLY A 75 4.18 1.99 10.14
CA GLY A 75 3.16 1.43 11.02
C GLY A 75 3.56 1.37 12.50
N PRO A 76 2.60 1.09 13.40
CA PRO A 76 1.17 0.95 13.10
C PRO A 76 0.49 2.29 12.80
N MET A 77 -0.58 2.28 12.01
CA MET A 77 -1.35 3.49 11.66
C MET A 77 -2.85 3.19 11.51
N GLN A 78 -3.69 4.12 11.95
CA GLN A 78 -5.13 4.07 11.72
C GLN A 78 -5.49 4.88 10.48
N CYS A 79 -6.19 4.26 9.55
CA CYS A 79 -6.76 4.90 8.37
C CYS A 79 -8.27 4.99 8.54
N HIS A 80 -8.75 6.21 8.74
CA HIS A 80 -10.18 6.52 8.76
C HIS A 80 -10.67 6.69 7.33
N MET A 81 -11.49 5.76 6.84
CA MET A 81 -12.21 5.90 5.56
C MET A 81 -13.68 6.20 5.84
N GLN A 82 -14.41 6.73 4.85
CA GLN A 82 -15.81 7.16 5.03
C GLN A 82 -16.71 6.06 5.62
N ASP A 83 -16.55 4.82 5.13
CA ASP A 83 -17.43 3.71 5.49
C ASP A 83 -16.73 2.59 6.29
N ASN A 84 -15.40 2.68 6.47
CA ASN A 84 -14.64 1.66 7.17
C ASN A 84 -13.36 2.23 7.80
N ASP A 85 -13.13 1.92 9.08
CA ASP A 85 -11.84 2.15 9.71
C ASP A 85 -10.94 0.95 9.45
N VAL A 86 -9.72 1.21 8.98
CA VAL A 86 -8.71 0.17 8.76
C VAL A 86 -7.51 0.41 9.66
N LEU A 87 -7.10 -0.63 10.39
CA LEU A 87 -5.82 -0.64 11.07
C LEU A 87 -4.76 -1.23 10.15
N ILE A 88 -3.75 -0.44 9.82
CA ILE A 88 -2.54 -0.90 9.16
C ILE A 88 -1.52 -1.22 10.25
N HIS A 89 -1.15 -2.50 10.37
CA HIS A 89 -0.16 -2.93 11.34
C HIS A 89 1.25 -2.57 10.88
N GLU A 90 1.55 -2.92 9.64
CA GLU A 90 2.87 -2.76 9.04
C GLU A 90 2.72 -2.64 7.52
N THR A 91 3.52 -1.75 6.94
CA THR A 91 3.75 -1.66 5.50
C THR A 91 5.24 -1.67 5.25
N LEU A 92 5.73 -2.59 4.42
CA LEU A 92 7.10 -2.55 3.89
C LEU A 92 7.04 -2.14 2.42
N ALA A 93 7.58 -0.97 2.08
CA ALA A 93 7.68 -0.46 0.71
C ALA A 93 9.09 -0.67 0.16
N LEU A 94 9.19 -1.43 -0.94
CA LEU A 94 10.43 -1.81 -1.59
C LEU A 94 10.52 -1.10 -2.95
N PRO A 95 11.46 -0.16 -3.13
CA PRO A 95 11.71 0.42 -4.43
C PRO A 95 12.37 -0.63 -5.35
N LEU A 96 11.81 -0.83 -6.53
CA LEU A 96 12.29 -1.78 -7.53
C LEU A 96 12.74 -1.05 -8.80
N SER A 97 13.79 -1.59 -9.42
CA SER A 97 14.31 -1.12 -10.69
C SER A 97 14.46 -2.30 -11.65
N ALA A 98 13.98 -2.13 -12.88
CA ALA A 98 14.21 -3.09 -13.96
C ALA A 98 15.57 -2.92 -14.64
N ASP A 99 16.18 -1.74 -14.54
CA ASP A 99 17.39 -1.34 -15.27
C ASP A 99 18.54 -0.86 -14.37
N MET A 100 18.36 -0.88 -13.05
CA MET A 100 19.26 -0.35 -12.02
C MET A 100 19.51 1.17 -12.09
N MET A 101 18.92 1.88 -13.05
CA MET A 101 19.14 3.32 -13.25
C MET A 101 18.05 4.15 -12.58
N ARG A 102 16.81 3.67 -12.61
CA ARG A 102 15.66 4.37 -12.01
C ARG A 102 14.71 3.41 -11.31
N ILE A 103 14.12 3.90 -10.22
CA ILE A 103 12.99 3.22 -9.58
C ILE A 103 11.79 3.38 -10.51
N ASN A 104 11.35 2.27 -11.11
CA ASN A 104 10.18 2.24 -12.01
C ASN A 104 8.99 1.50 -11.39
N MET A 105 9.18 0.83 -10.26
CA MET A 105 8.12 0.14 -9.53
C MET A 105 8.35 0.24 -8.02
N ILE A 106 7.27 0.12 -7.25
CA ILE A 106 7.31 -0.03 -5.81
C ILE A 106 6.46 -1.23 -5.43
N LEU A 107 7.07 -2.20 -4.76
CA LEU A 107 6.39 -3.36 -4.20
C LEU A 107 6.15 -3.13 -2.72
N MET A 108 4.88 -3.19 -2.31
CA MET A 108 4.48 -3.05 -0.91
C MET A 108 3.89 -4.35 -0.39
N GLY A 109 4.33 -4.79 0.79
CA GLY A 109 3.62 -5.76 1.62
C GLY A 109 2.87 -5.01 2.72
N ILE A 110 1.56 -5.20 2.80
CA ILE A 110 0.70 -4.47 3.75
C ILE A 110 -0.07 -5.47 4.62
N SER A 111 0.18 -5.42 5.93
CA SER A 111 -0.59 -6.14 6.94
C SER A 111 -1.67 -5.23 7.50
N SER A 112 -2.92 -5.60 7.28
CA SER A 112 -4.07 -4.80 7.69
C SER A 112 -5.26 -5.67 8.12
N GLN A 113 -6.12 -5.07 8.94
CA GLN A 113 -7.41 -5.62 9.29
C GLN A 113 -8.47 -4.53 9.43
N PRO A 114 -9.74 -4.84 9.07
CA PRO A 114 -10.86 -3.95 9.38
C PRO A 114 -10.94 -3.74 10.89
N ARG A 115 -11.26 -2.52 11.31
CA ARG A 115 -11.42 -2.20 12.73
C ARG A 115 -12.55 -3.01 13.38
N SER A 116 -13.61 -3.31 12.64
CA SER A 116 -14.72 -4.15 13.11
C SER A 116 -14.29 -5.57 13.51
N ALA A 117 -13.12 -6.04 13.07
CA ALA A 117 -12.54 -7.33 13.44
C ALA A 117 -11.64 -7.26 14.68
N ILE A 118 -11.40 -6.07 15.23
CA ILE A 118 -10.62 -5.85 16.45
C ILE A 118 -11.63 -5.70 17.58
N GLY A 119 -11.60 -6.60 18.56
CA GLY A 119 -12.28 -6.39 19.84
C GLY A 119 -11.85 -5.05 20.46
N PRO A 120 -12.56 -4.54 21.49
CA PRO A 120 -12.23 -3.24 22.08
C PRO A 120 -10.75 -3.19 22.43
N LEU A 121 -10.04 -2.18 21.90
CA LEU A 121 -8.68 -1.89 22.31
C LEU A 121 -8.74 -1.66 23.82
N ALA A 122 -7.97 -2.43 24.60
CA ALA A 122 -7.80 -2.19 26.02
C ALA A 122 -7.33 -0.73 26.18
N GLY A 123 -8.18 0.06 26.84
CA GLY A 123 -7.96 1.49 27.07
C GLY A 123 -6.86 1.77 28.08
#